data_AF-G4TKN9-F1
#
_entry.id   AF-G4TKN9-F1
#
_cell.length_a   1.000
_cell.length_b   1.000
_cell.length_c   1.000
_cell.angle_alpha   90.00
_cell.angle_beta   90.00
_cell.angle_gamma   90.00
#
_symmetry.space_group_name_H-M   'P 1'
#
loop_
_entity.id
_entity.type
_entity.pdbx_description
1 polymer ?
#
loop_
_entity_poly.entity_id
_entity_poly.type
_entity_poly.pdbx_seq_one_letter_code
_entity_poly.pdbx_strand_id
1 'polypeptide(L)'
;MATRLVAASRTVKRATHRQIHTSLRVSTSSKLPSGVEPSRCAIDDLRRTRTFSTSASRSDYHFDTHRYVQRLEKEGLTRAQAEGIMNSMAEVIDESIRTMTRNMVTKSEQEKALYTQKVDFGQLKTELQLMERNDLATLKAENDRLMADLEKLKQRLREEITRTQAGVRLDLNLEKGKLNYFQ
;
A
#
# COMPACT_ATOMS: atom_id res chain seq x y z
N MET A 1 41.78 -30.74 26.70
CA MET A 1 40.53 -30.81 25.91
C MET A 1 39.94 -29.41 25.78
N ALA A 2 40.58 -28.57 24.98
CA ALA A 2 40.05 -27.26 24.60
C ALA A 2 38.98 -27.47 23.52
N THR A 3 37.93 -26.64 23.48
CA THR A 3 37.48 -25.87 22.29
C THR A 3 36.09 -25.23 22.52
N ARG A 4 36.11 -23.89 22.57
CA ARG A 4 35.16 -22.88 22.05
C ARG A 4 33.74 -22.73 22.61
N LEU A 5 33.66 -21.68 23.45
CA LEU A 5 32.76 -20.52 23.36
C LEU A 5 32.17 -20.28 21.95
N VAL A 6 30.83 -20.22 21.84
CA VAL A 6 30.12 -19.65 20.68
C VAL A 6 29.40 -18.40 21.14
N ALA A 7 29.90 -17.25 20.66
CA ALA A 7 29.32 -15.93 20.87
C ALA A 7 28.04 -15.76 20.04
N ALA A 8 26.95 -15.34 20.68
CA ALA A 8 25.72 -14.92 20.01
C ALA A 8 25.75 -13.40 19.80
N SER A 9 26.25 -12.96 18.65
CA SER A 9 26.14 -11.57 18.20
C SER A 9 24.82 -11.39 17.43
N ARG A 10 23.82 -10.74 18.03
CA ARG A 10 22.64 -10.23 17.31
C ARG A 10 22.83 -8.74 17.04
N THR A 11 23.19 -8.42 15.81
CA THR A 11 23.30 -7.06 15.29
C THR A 11 21.91 -6.50 14.96
N VAL A 12 21.59 -5.36 15.58
CA VAL A 12 20.40 -4.56 15.35
C VAL A 12 20.51 -3.90 13.97
N LYS A 13 19.63 -4.24 13.03
CA LYS A 13 19.53 -3.55 11.73
C LYS A 13 18.71 -2.27 11.91
N ARG A 14 19.40 -1.14 11.85
CA ARG A 14 18.86 0.23 11.88
C ARG A 14 18.22 0.53 10.52
N ALA A 15 16.93 0.87 10.50
CA ALA A 15 16.22 1.33 9.31
C ALA A 15 16.64 2.78 8.96
N THR A 16 17.01 2.99 7.70
CA THR A 16 17.43 4.27 7.14
C THR A 16 16.21 5.12 6.78
N HIS A 17 16.08 6.23 7.49
CA HIS A 17 15.12 7.31 7.29
C HIS A 17 15.51 8.14 6.05
N ARG A 18 14.71 8.11 4.98
CA ARG A 18 14.91 8.92 3.77
C ARG A 18 13.98 10.13 3.81
N GLN A 19 14.53 11.29 4.16
CA GLN A 19 13.87 12.60 4.08
C GLN A 19 13.61 12.97 2.62
N ILE A 20 12.35 13.30 2.30
CA ILE A 20 11.97 13.97 1.07
C ILE A 20 11.71 15.42 1.43
N HIS A 21 12.67 16.30 1.10
CA HIS A 21 12.45 17.74 1.07
C HIS A 21 11.63 18.07 -0.19
N THR A 22 10.45 18.65 -0.01
CA THR A 22 9.74 19.36 -1.10
C THR A 22 9.50 20.80 -0.65
N SER A 23 10.00 21.73 -1.47
CA SER A 23 10.09 23.15 -1.19
C SER A 23 8.73 23.84 -1.40
N LEU A 24 8.36 24.70 -0.45
CA LEU A 24 7.27 25.64 -0.59
C LEU A 24 7.56 26.64 -1.72
N ARG A 25 6.59 26.83 -2.62
CA ARG A 25 6.45 28.06 -3.39
C ARG A 25 5.03 28.60 -3.24
N VAL A 26 4.91 29.63 -2.41
CA VAL A 26 3.76 30.54 -2.40
C VAL A 26 3.88 31.44 -3.63
N SER A 27 2.81 31.57 -4.40
CA SER A 27 2.68 32.61 -5.41
C SER A 27 1.26 33.16 -5.36
N THR A 28 1.20 34.46 -5.20
CA THR A 28 0.01 35.27 -4.95
C THR A 28 -0.67 35.71 -6.25
N SER A 29 -2.00 35.77 -6.18
CA SER A 29 -2.92 36.72 -6.84
C SER A 29 -3.05 36.75 -8.38
N SER A 30 -4.22 36.32 -8.87
CA SER A 30 -5.31 37.22 -9.36
C SER A 30 -6.04 36.69 -10.61
N LYS A 31 -7.36 36.96 -10.61
CA LYS A 31 -8.35 36.94 -11.71
C LYS A 31 -8.98 35.61 -12.12
N LEU A 32 -10.25 35.47 -11.71
CA LEU A 32 -11.28 34.68 -12.38
C LEU A 32 -11.67 35.33 -13.72
N PRO A 33 -12.00 34.52 -14.73
CA PRO A 33 -13.23 34.75 -15.47
C PRO A 33 -14.12 33.50 -15.50
N SER A 34 -15.41 33.78 -15.46
CA SER A 34 -16.55 32.89 -15.54
C SER A 34 -16.69 32.21 -16.91
N GLY A 35 -17.01 30.91 -16.87
CA GLY A 35 -17.83 30.20 -17.85
C GLY A 35 -17.15 29.79 -19.16
N VAL A 36 -16.90 28.48 -19.32
CA VAL A 36 -17.28 27.62 -20.47
C VAL A 36 -16.97 26.16 -20.08
N GLU A 37 -18.02 25.32 -20.08
CA GLU A 37 -18.10 23.84 -20.24
C GLU A 37 -17.03 22.90 -19.67
N PRO A 38 -17.42 21.83 -18.92
CA PRO A 38 -16.50 20.77 -18.55
C PRO A 38 -16.17 19.93 -19.80
N SER A 39 -14.95 20.09 -20.31
CA SER A 39 -14.32 19.12 -21.20
C SER A 39 -14.39 17.74 -20.56
N ARG A 40 -15.38 16.95 -21.00
CA ARG A 40 -15.38 15.51 -20.82
C ARG A 40 -14.09 15.03 -21.46
N CYS A 41 -13.13 14.62 -20.65
CA CYS A 41 -12.06 13.75 -21.12
C CYS A 41 -12.75 12.48 -21.63
N ALA A 42 -13.02 12.46 -22.93
CA ALA A 42 -13.31 11.25 -23.66
C ALA A 42 -12.09 10.36 -23.46
N ILE A 43 -12.19 9.46 -22.49
CA ILE A 43 -11.44 8.22 -22.45
C ILE A 43 -11.87 7.49 -23.71
N ASP A 44 -11.16 7.81 -24.80
CA ASP A 44 -11.30 7.15 -26.08
C ASP A 44 -11.06 5.68 -25.81
N ASP A 45 -12.15 4.93 -25.96
CA ASP A 45 -12.27 3.51 -25.76
C ASP A 45 -11.40 2.85 -26.84
N LEU A 46 -10.09 2.77 -26.60
CA LEU A 46 -9.23 1.80 -27.25
C LEU A 46 -9.58 0.42 -26.68
N ARG A 47 -10.82 0.01 -26.99
CA ARG A 47 -11.32 -1.35 -26.95
C ARG A 47 -10.55 -2.16 -27.99
N ARG A 48 -9.24 -2.29 -27.76
CA ARG A 48 -8.48 -3.42 -28.26
C ARG A 48 -9.07 -4.61 -27.51
N THR A 49 -10.14 -5.16 -28.08
CA THR A 49 -10.72 -6.45 -27.74
C THR A 49 -9.58 -7.46 -27.85
N ARG A 50 -8.79 -7.59 -26.79
CA ARG A 50 -8.03 -8.79 -26.53
C ARG A 50 -9.10 -9.84 -26.30
N THR A 51 -9.39 -10.58 -27.35
CA THR A 51 -10.14 -11.83 -27.27
C THR A 51 -9.31 -12.76 -26.41
N PHE A 52 -9.47 -12.67 -25.10
CA PHE A 52 -8.96 -13.65 -24.16
C PHE A 52 -9.83 -14.90 -24.36
N SER A 53 -9.42 -15.74 -25.32
CA SER A 53 -9.97 -17.08 -25.45
C SER A 53 -9.51 -17.88 -24.24
N THR A 54 -10.46 -18.30 -23.39
CA THR A 54 -10.15 -19.16 -22.24
C THR A 54 -9.94 -20.63 -22.61
N SER A 55 -10.18 -20.98 -23.86
CA SER A 55 -9.86 -22.28 -24.44
C SER A 55 -8.61 -22.15 -25.29
N ALA A 56 -7.52 -22.77 -24.83
CA ALA A 56 -6.41 -23.09 -25.71
C ALA A 56 -6.98 -23.97 -26.84
N SER A 57 -6.72 -23.58 -28.09
CA SER A 57 -6.93 -24.47 -29.24
C SER A 57 -6.10 -25.72 -28.98
N ARG A 58 -6.74 -26.78 -28.48
CA ARG A 58 -6.11 -28.10 -28.39
C ARG A 58 -5.88 -28.50 -29.83
N SER A 59 -4.64 -28.43 -30.29
CA SER A 59 -4.30 -29.03 -31.58
C SER A 59 -4.48 -30.53 -31.39
N ASP A 60 -5.47 -31.11 -32.06
CA ASP A 60 -5.67 -32.55 -32.15
C ASP A 60 -4.55 -33.17 -33.01
N TYR A 61 -3.32 -33.11 -32.51
CA TYR A 61 -2.24 -33.96 -33.00
C TYR A 61 -2.42 -35.33 -32.34
N HIS A 62 -3.18 -36.20 -33.00
CA HIS A 62 -3.25 -37.60 -32.59
C HIS A 62 -1.88 -38.25 -32.83
N PHE A 63 -1.28 -38.74 -31.75
CA PHE A 63 0.00 -39.44 -31.83
C PHE A 63 -0.26 -40.86 -32.35
N ASP A 64 0.12 -41.13 -33.60
CA ASP A 64 0.00 -42.46 -34.22
C ASP A 64 1.26 -43.29 -33.94
N THR A 65 1.17 -44.09 -32.88
CA THR A 65 2.21 -45.03 -32.43
C THR A 65 2.59 -46.02 -33.54
N HIS A 66 1.63 -46.50 -34.34
CA HIS A 66 1.87 -47.53 -35.33
C HIS A 66 2.63 -47.00 -36.55
N ARG A 67 2.23 -45.82 -37.04
CA ARG A 67 2.92 -45.13 -38.15
C ARG A 67 4.35 -44.73 -37.76
N TYR A 68 4.58 -44.41 -36.48
CA TYR A 68 5.93 -44.09 -35.98
C TYR A 68 6.83 -45.33 -36.00
N VAL A 69 6.34 -46.47 -35.51
CA VAL A 69 7.09 -47.74 -35.54
C VAL A 69 7.36 -48.18 -36.98
N GLN A 70 6.37 -48.11 -37.89
CA GLN A 70 6.58 -48.44 -39.30
C GLN A 70 7.64 -47.56 -39.98
N ARG A 71 7.77 -46.30 -39.57
CA ARG A 71 8.81 -45.41 -40.08
C ARG A 71 10.18 -45.84 -39.59
N LEU A 72 10.31 -46.16 -38.30
CA LEU A 72 11.56 -46.67 -37.73
C LEU A 72 12.01 -47.98 -38.37
N GLU A 73 11.07 -48.87 -38.71
CA GLU A 73 11.37 -50.10 -39.46
C GLU A 73 11.92 -49.82 -40.87
N LYS A 74 11.40 -48.79 -41.56
CA LYS A 74 11.91 -48.35 -42.86
C LYS A 74 13.30 -47.73 -42.79
N GLU A 75 13.64 -47.12 -41.65
CA GLU A 75 14.97 -46.58 -41.36
C GLU A 75 15.97 -47.67 -40.90
N GLY A 76 15.56 -48.95 -40.91
CA GLY A 76 16.45 -50.08 -40.64
C GLY A 76 16.47 -50.59 -39.20
N LEU A 77 15.57 -50.12 -38.32
CA LEU A 77 15.44 -50.66 -36.97
C LEU A 77 14.59 -51.95 -36.97
N THR A 78 14.93 -52.88 -36.08
CA THR A 78 14.06 -54.05 -35.84
C THR A 78 12.77 -53.61 -35.15
N ARG A 79 11.67 -54.34 -35.38
CA ARG A 79 10.37 -54.08 -34.75
C ARG A 79 10.48 -53.88 -33.23
N ALA A 80 11.21 -54.75 -32.55
CA ALA A 80 11.39 -54.71 -31.10
C ALA A 80 12.13 -53.45 -30.63
N GLN A 81 13.14 -52.98 -31.38
CA GLN A 81 13.84 -51.73 -31.07
C GLN A 81 12.94 -50.51 -31.29
N ALA A 82 12.18 -50.51 -32.38
CA ALA A 82 11.26 -49.42 -32.71
C ALA A 82 10.11 -49.32 -31.69
N GLU A 83 9.57 -50.45 -31.23
CA GLU A 83 8.59 -50.50 -30.15
C GLU A 83 9.19 -50.04 -28.81
N GLY A 84 10.44 -50.41 -28.50
CA GLY A 84 11.15 -49.95 -27.30
C GLY A 84 11.33 -48.42 -27.27
N ILE A 85 11.80 -47.83 -28.36
CA ILE A 85 11.94 -46.36 -28.51
C ILE A 85 10.59 -45.67 -28.34
N MET A 86 9.55 -46.25 -28.94
CA MET A 86 8.21 -45.71 -28.87
C MET A 86 7.67 -45.71 -27.43
N ASN A 87 7.85 -46.81 -26.68
CA ASN A 87 7.46 -46.85 -25.27
C ASN A 87 8.17 -45.78 -24.43
N SER A 88 9.48 -45.60 -24.60
CA SER A 88 10.21 -44.53 -23.90
C SER A 88 9.71 -43.13 -24.27
N MET A 89 9.33 -42.92 -25.54
CA MET A 89 8.77 -41.63 -25.97
C MET A 89 7.38 -41.38 -25.37
N ALA A 90 6.54 -42.42 -25.26
CA ALA A 90 5.24 -42.32 -24.60
C ALA A 90 5.39 -41.92 -23.13
N GLU A 91 6.35 -42.49 -22.41
CA GLU A 91 6.64 -42.14 -21.01
C GLU A 91 7.05 -40.67 -20.85
N VAL A 92 7.94 -40.17 -21.71
CA VAL A 92 8.37 -38.76 -21.68
C VAL A 92 7.23 -37.81 -22.02
N ILE A 93 6.37 -38.17 -22.99
CA ILE A 93 5.20 -37.37 -23.37
C ILE A 93 4.18 -37.33 -22.22
N ASP A 94 3.89 -38.48 -21.60
CA ASP A 94 2.98 -38.57 -20.46
C ASP A 94 3.48 -37.73 -19.29
N GLU A 95 4.77 -37.80 -18.97
CA GLU A 95 5.37 -36.98 -17.91
C GLU A 95 5.31 -35.49 -18.24
N SER A 96 5.55 -35.12 -19.50
CA SER A 96 5.44 -33.73 -19.98
C SER A 96 4.01 -33.19 -19.86
N ILE A 97 3.00 -33.96 -20.28
CA ILE A 97 1.59 -33.59 -20.16
C ILE A 97 1.19 -33.46 -18.68
N ARG A 98 1.61 -34.40 -17.83
CA ARG A 98 1.35 -34.34 -16.38
C ARG A 98 1.99 -33.12 -15.74
N THR A 99 3.27 -32.85 -16.05
CA THR A 99 4.00 -31.67 -15.57
C THR A 99 3.32 -30.37 -16.02
N MET A 100 2.95 -30.29 -17.29
CA MET A 100 2.25 -29.13 -17.84
C MET A 100 0.90 -28.91 -17.13
N THR A 101 0.10 -29.97 -17.00
CA THR A 101 -1.23 -29.90 -16.36
C THR A 101 -1.12 -29.59 -14.86
N ARG A 102 -0.08 -30.08 -14.18
CA ARG A 102 0.16 -29.82 -12.75
C ARG A 102 0.53 -28.36 -12.47
N ASN A 103 1.18 -27.69 -13.41
CA ASN A 103 1.54 -26.28 -13.30
C ASN A 103 0.42 -25.34 -13.76
N MET A 104 -0.63 -25.86 -14.38
CA MET A 104 -1.82 -25.08 -14.73
C MET A 104 -2.64 -24.80 -13.48
N VAL A 105 -3.13 -23.57 -13.38
CA VAL A 105 -4.09 -23.18 -12.35
C VAL A 105 -5.50 -23.39 -12.91
N THR A 106 -6.35 -24.03 -12.12
CA THR A 106 -7.76 -24.22 -12.51
C THR A 106 -8.53 -22.90 -12.41
N LYS A 107 -9.57 -22.72 -13.24
CA LYS A 107 -10.41 -21.52 -13.17
C LYS A 107 -11.05 -21.34 -11.78
N SER A 108 -11.44 -22.42 -11.13
CA SER A 108 -12.01 -22.40 -9.78
C SER A 108 -11.01 -21.91 -8.73
N GLU A 109 -9.74 -22.35 -8.81
CA GLU A 109 -8.68 -21.84 -7.92
C GLU A 109 -8.41 -20.35 -8.16
N GLN A 110 -8.39 -19.93 -9.42
CA GLN A 110 -8.24 -18.52 -9.77
C GLN A 110 -9.40 -17.68 -9.22
N GLU A 111 -10.64 -18.11 -9.43
CA GLU A 111 -11.85 -17.43 -8.93
C GLU A 111 -11.87 -17.35 -7.41
N LYS A 112 -11.47 -18.43 -6.73
CA LYS A 112 -11.32 -18.45 -5.27
C LYS A 112 -10.29 -17.42 -4.79
N ALA A 113 -9.12 -17.35 -5.43
CA ALA A 113 -8.09 -16.38 -5.07
C ALA A 113 -8.58 -14.93 -5.25
N LEU A 114 -9.28 -14.65 -6.36
CA LEU A 114 -9.89 -13.34 -6.61
C LEU A 114 -10.97 -13.00 -5.59
N TYR A 115 -11.79 -13.98 -5.19
CA TYR A 115 -12.79 -13.78 -4.15
C TYR A 115 -12.15 -13.41 -2.81
N THR A 116 -11.14 -14.16 -2.37
CA THR A 116 -10.39 -13.86 -1.15
C THR A 116 -9.80 -12.47 -1.21
N GLN A 117 -9.11 -12.11 -2.29
CA GLN A 117 -8.54 -10.77 -2.48
C GLN A 117 -9.61 -9.67 -2.38
N LYS A 118 -10.80 -9.90 -2.93
CA LYS A 118 -11.90 -8.92 -2.90
C LYS A 118 -12.44 -8.74 -1.48
N VAL A 119 -12.58 -9.83 -0.72
CA VAL A 119 -13.00 -9.78 0.68
C VAL A 119 -11.96 -9.05 1.52
N ASP A 120 -10.68 -9.39 1.36
CA ASP A 120 -9.57 -8.77 2.08
C ASP A 120 -9.51 -7.26 1.81
N PHE A 121 -9.74 -6.84 0.56
CA PHE A 121 -9.79 -5.42 0.22
C PHE A 121 -10.97 -4.70 0.89
N GLY A 122 -12.13 -5.36 0.99
CA GLY A 122 -13.29 -4.84 1.69
C GLY A 122 -13.05 -4.68 3.19
N GLN A 123 -12.38 -5.66 3.81
CA GLN A 123 -11.99 -5.62 5.21
C GLN A 123 -10.99 -4.48 5.46
N LEU A 124 -9.90 -4.42 4.69
CA LEU A 124 -8.87 -3.38 4.82
C LEU A 124 -9.46 -1.98 4.68
N LYS A 125 -10.39 -1.78 3.74
CA LYS A 125 -11.09 -0.51 3.57
C LYS A 125 -11.89 -0.13 4.82
N THR A 126 -12.58 -1.09 5.42
CA THR A 126 -13.40 -0.85 6.61
C THR A 126 -12.53 -0.54 7.82
N GLU A 127 -11.42 -1.27 8.00
CA GLU A 127 -10.43 -1.01 9.04
C GLU A 127 -9.80 0.38 8.90
N LEU A 128 -9.39 0.76 7.68
CA LEU A 128 -8.84 2.08 7.40
C LEU A 128 -9.85 3.19 7.73
N GLN A 129 -11.10 3.06 7.27
CA GLN A 129 -12.15 4.03 7.56
C GLN A 129 -12.44 4.17 9.06
N LEU A 130 -12.36 3.07 9.81
CA LEU A 130 -12.54 3.10 11.26
C LEU A 130 -11.37 3.82 11.96
N MET A 131 -10.13 3.52 11.56
CA MET A 131 -8.94 4.21 12.07
C MET A 131 -9.01 5.71 11.77
N GLU A 132 -9.29 6.10 10.53
CA GLU A 132 -9.42 7.52 10.15
C GLU A 132 -10.44 8.25 11.02
N ARG A 133 -11.60 7.64 11.29
CA ARG A 133 -12.61 8.23 12.17
C ARG A 133 -12.15 8.33 13.63
N ASN A 134 -11.41 7.34 14.12
CA ASN A 134 -10.88 7.35 15.48
C ASN A 134 -9.79 8.42 15.65
N ASP A 135 -8.88 8.53 14.68
CA ASP A 135 -7.80 9.52 14.66
C ASP A 135 -8.38 10.93 14.58
N LEU A 136 -9.37 11.16 13.70
CA LEU A 136 -10.05 12.45 13.62
C LEU A 136 -10.79 12.82 14.91
N ALA A 137 -11.44 11.85 15.56
CA ALA A 137 -12.10 12.08 16.84
C ALA A 137 -11.09 12.45 17.94
N THR A 138 -9.96 11.75 17.99
CA THR A 138 -8.88 11.99 18.95
C THR A 138 -8.25 13.36 18.73
N LEU A 139 -7.88 13.69 17.48
CA LEU A 139 -7.31 15.00 17.11
C LEU A 139 -8.28 16.14 17.45
N LYS A 140 -9.57 15.95 17.20
CA LYS A 140 -10.58 16.95 17.56
C LYS A 140 -10.67 17.16 19.08
N ALA A 141 -10.70 16.07 19.85
CA ALA A 141 -10.71 16.15 21.31
C ALA A 141 -9.47 16.84 21.87
N GLU A 142 -8.29 16.57 21.30
CA GLU A 142 -7.05 17.25 21.64
C GLU A 142 -7.07 18.74 21.26
N ASN A 143 -7.60 19.08 20.09
CA ASN A 143 -7.75 20.47 19.66
C ASN A 143 -8.68 21.25 20.62
N ASP A 144 -9.85 20.69 20.94
CA ASP A 144 -10.82 21.30 21.86
C ASP A 144 -10.19 21.49 23.25
N ARG A 145 -9.41 20.51 23.72
CA ARG A 145 -8.64 20.61 24.97
C ARG A 145 -7.61 21.74 24.93
N LEU A 146 -6.81 21.82 23.87
CA LEU A 146 -5.79 22.87 23.71
C LEU A 146 -6.42 24.26 23.62
N MET A 147 -7.55 24.39 22.94
CA MET A 147 -8.32 25.64 22.88
C MET A 147 -8.83 26.06 24.27
N ALA A 148 -9.31 25.11 25.07
CA ALA A 148 -9.73 25.39 26.44
C ALA A 148 -8.55 25.83 27.33
N ASP A 149 -7.39 25.18 27.20
CA ASP A 149 -6.19 25.54 27.96
C ASP A 149 -5.62 26.91 27.53
N LEU A 150 -5.71 27.25 26.24
CA LEU A 150 -5.36 28.58 25.73
C LEU A 150 -6.25 29.66 26.36
N GLU A 151 -7.57 29.49 26.35
CA GLU A 151 -8.48 30.50 26.91
C GLU A 151 -8.27 30.67 28.42
N LYS A 152 -8.00 29.58 29.15
CA LYS A 152 -7.60 29.65 30.57
C LYS A 152 -6.32 30.46 30.77
N LEU A 153 -5.28 30.23 29.96
CA LEU A 153 -4.02 30.95 30.06
C LEU A 153 -4.19 32.45 29.76
N LYS A 154 -4.97 32.77 28.73
CA LYS A 154 -5.32 34.15 28.36
C LYS A 154 -6.09 34.87 29.48
N GLN A 155 -7.01 34.17 30.14
CA GLN A 155 -7.74 34.73 31.28
C GLN A 155 -6.80 35.01 32.47
N ARG A 156 -5.92 34.06 32.81
CA ARG A 156 -4.90 34.27 33.87
C ARG A 156 -3.99 35.45 33.57
N LEU A 157 -3.53 35.59 32.32
CA LEU A 157 -2.67 36.71 31.92
C LEU A 157 -3.39 38.06 32.10
N ARG A 158 -4.68 38.15 31.73
CA ARG A 158 -5.49 39.36 31.93
C ARG A 158 -5.63 39.71 33.42
N GLU A 159 -5.85 38.71 34.26
CA GLU A 159 -5.93 38.89 35.71
C GLU A 159 -4.60 39.38 36.30
N GLU A 160 -3.46 38.84 35.85
CA GLU A 160 -2.13 39.28 36.27
C GLU A 160 -1.78 40.70 35.82
N ILE A 161 -2.15 41.08 34.59
CA ILE A 161 -2.00 42.46 34.09
C ILE A 161 -2.83 43.42 34.96
N THR A 162 -4.11 43.08 35.19
CA THR A 162 -5.02 43.92 35.99
C THR A 162 -4.51 44.07 37.43
N ARG A 163 -4.03 42.98 38.04
CA ARG A 163 -3.45 42.97 39.39
C ARG A 163 -2.19 43.83 39.46
N THR A 164 -1.27 43.67 38.51
CA THR A 164 -0.03 44.47 38.44
C THR A 164 -0.33 45.95 38.24
N GLN A 165 -1.27 46.29 37.35
CA GLN A 165 -1.70 47.68 37.13
C GLN A 165 -2.32 48.31 38.38
N ALA A 166 -3.15 47.57 39.11
CA ALA A 166 -3.71 48.02 40.38
C ALA A 166 -2.61 48.25 41.44
N GLY A 167 -1.60 47.37 41.50
CA GLY A 167 -0.42 47.53 42.36
C GLY A 167 0.34 48.81 42.05
N VAL A 168 0.71 49.04 40.79
CA VAL A 168 1.41 50.27 40.35
C VAL A 168 0.59 51.52 40.68
N ARG A 169 -0.73 51.50 40.46
CA ARG A 169 -1.60 52.63 40.82
C ARG A 169 -1.62 52.89 42.32
N LEU A 170 -1.62 51.84 43.14
CA LEU A 170 -1.55 51.95 44.59
C LEU A 170 -0.21 52.54 45.03
N ASP A 171 0.90 52.03 44.49
CA ASP A 171 2.25 52.53 44.79
C ASP A 171 2.36 54.03 44.51
N LEU A 172 1.90 54.47 43.33
CA LEU A 172 1.87 55.89 42.96
C LEU A 172 1.00 56.73 43.89
N ASN A 173 -0.15 56.21 44.33
CA ASN A 173 -1.02 56.91 45.27
C ASN A 173 -0.38 57.04 46.67
N LEU A 174 0.33 56.01 47.12
CA LEU A 174 1.04 56.04 48.40
C LEU A 174 2.20 57.05 48.37
N GLU A 175 2.96 57.12 47.28
CA GLU A 175 4.05 58.09 47.12
C GLU A 175 3.53 59.55 47.08
N LYS A 176 2.42 59.81 46.40
CA LYS A 176 1.75 61.13 46.46
C LYS A 176 1.29 61.48 47.88
N GLY A 177 0.72 60.51 48.59
CA GLY A 177 0.31 60.67 49.98
C GLY A 177 1.49 61.08 50.87
N LYS A 178 2.62 60.38 50.76
CA LYS A 178 3.85 60.68 51.52
C LYS A 178 4.39 62.08 51.24
N LEU A 179 4.47 62.49 49.97
CA LEU A 179 4.95 63.83 49.60
C LEU A 179 4.10 64.95 50.22
N ASN A 180 2.79 64.77 50.35
CA ASN A 180 1.90 65.75 50.96
C ASN A 180 2.10 65.94 52.47
N TYR A 181 2.79 65.01 53.17
CA TYR A 181 3.11 65.16 54.59
C TYR A 181 4.47 65.84 54.85
N PHE A 182 5.24 66.13 53.80
CA PHE A 182 6.58 66.74 53.89
C PHE A 182 6.63 68.20 53.38
N GLN A 183 5.47 68.87 53.29
CA GLN A 183 5.33 70.26 52.86
C GLN A 183 4.45 71.03 53.86
#